data_AF-A0A6G0UDN7-F1
#
_entry.id   AF-A0A6G0UDN7-F1
#
_cell.length_a   1.000
_cell.length_b   1.000
_cell.length_c   1.000
_cell.angle_alpha   90.00
_cell.angle_beta   90.00
_cell.angle_gamma   90.00
#
_symmetry.space_group_name_H-M   'P 1'
#
loop_
_entity.id
_entity.type
_entity.pdbx_description
1 polymer ?
#
loop_
_entity_poly.entity_id
_entity_poly.type
_entity_poly.pdbx_seq_one_letter_code
_entity_poly.pdbx_strand_id
1 'polypeptide(L)'
;KFNQKNRGPQVMLLSLTAGGVGLNLIGGNHLFLMDLHWNPAREQQASDRIHRIGQEKNVFIHKLVCEDTIETRVLELQEEKMKLADNVFKGADKLSKSECRKLLGI
;
A
#
# COMPACT_ATOMS: atom_id res chain seq x y z
N LYS A 1 1.50 9.55 -21.04
CA LYS A 1 0.20 10.23 -21.33
C LYS A 1 -0.62 10.47 -20.06
N PHE A 2 -0.69 9.52 -19.12
CA PHE A 2 -1.43 9.70 -17.85
C PHE A 2 -1.08 10.99 -17.08
N ASN A 3 0.21 11.34 -16.98
CA ASN A 3 0.65 12.56 -16.27
C ASN A 3 0.40 13.90 -17.00
N GLN A 4 -0.26 13.90 -18.16
CA GLN A 4 -0.52 15.13 -18.90
C GLN A 4 -1.76 15.85 -18.37
N LYS A 5 -1.59 17.11 -17.94
CA LYS A 5 -2.70 17.98 -17.51
C LYS A 5 -3.69 18.20 -18.67
N ASN A 6 -4.99 18.00 -18.42
CA ASN A 6 -6.13 18.26 -19.31
C ASN A 6 -6.19 17.49 -20.66
N ARG A 7 -5.27 16.55 -20.93
CA ARG A 7 -5.27 15.75 -22.17
C ARG A 7 -4.96 14.26 -21.98
N GLY A 8 -4.74 13.83 -20.73
CA GLY A 8 -4.47 12.44 -20.37
C GLY A 8 -5.75 11.63 -20.10
N PRO A 9 -5.64 10.29 -20.09
CA PRO A 9 -6.72 9.42 -19.61
C PRO A 9 -7.05 9.73 -18.14
N GLN A 10 -8.34 9.72 -17.79
CA GLN A 10 -8.81 10.04 -16.43
C GLN A 10 -8.63 8.88 -15.45
N VAL A 11 -8.65 7.63 -15.96
CA VAL A 11 -8.53 6.41 -15.16
C VAL A 11 -7.40 5.55 -15.74
N MET A 12 -6.61 4.95 -14.84
CA MET A 12 -5.57 4.00 -15.18
C MET A 12 -5.72 2.78 -14.28
N LEU A 13 -5.92 1.61 -14.90
CA LEU A 13 -5.99 0.33 -14.19
C LEU A 13 -4.61 -0.31 -14.17
N LEU A 14 -4.18 -0.71 -12.99
CA LEU A 14 -2.89 -1.30 -12.73
C LEU A 14 -3.07 -2.44 -11.73
N SER A 15 -2.36 -3.54 -11.93
CA SER A 15 -2.23 -4.54 -10.88
C SER A 15 -1.30 -4.02 -9.78
N LEU A 16 -1.52 -4.44 -8.54
CA LEU A 16 -0.67 -4.06 -7.42
C LEU A 16 0.81 -4.43 -7.65
N THR A 17 1.06 -5.56 -8.31
CA THR A 17 2.42 -6.01 -8.68
C THR A 17 3.10 -5.05 -9.66
N ALA A 18 2.37 -4.49 -10.63
CA ALA A 18 2.92 -3.49 -11.55
C ALA A 18 3.20 -2.14 -10.85
N GLY A 19 2.47 -1.80 -9.78
CA GLY A 19 2.75 -0.62 -8.95
C GLY A 19 4.12 -0.65 -8.24
N GLY A 20 4.70 -1.84 -8.09
CA GLY A 20 6.01 -2.02 -7.45
C GLY A 20 7.22 -1.61 -8.30
N VAL A 21 7.08 -1.50 -9.62
CA VAL A 21 8.24 -1.46 -10.55
C VAL A 21 8.74 -0.07 -10.96
N GLY A 22 8.43 0.98 -10.19
CA GLY A 22 9.03 2.31 -10.43
C GLY A 22 8.22 3.29 -11.28
N LEU A 23 6.92 3.03 -11.49
CA LEU A 23 6.04 3.94 -12.25
C LEU A 23 5.89 5.31 -11.57
N ASN A 24 5.80 6.37 -12.37
CA ASN A 24 5.48 7.71 -11.88
C ASN A 24 4.02 8.05 -12.24
N LEU A 25 3.17 8.17 -11.23
CA LEU A 25 1.71 8.32 -11.37
C LEU A 25 1.19 9.66 -10.81
N ILE A 26 2.05 10.68 -10.70
CA ILE A 26 1.71 12.02 -10.19
C ILE A 26 0.58 12.73 -10.95
N GLY A 27 0.17 12.24 -12.13
CA GLY A 27 -1.00 12.77 -12.85
C GLY A 27 -2.34 12.51 -12.14
N GLY A 28 -2.41 11.40 -11.39
CA GLY A 28 -3.58 11.04 -10.60
C GLY A 28 -3.50 11.59 -9.19
N ASN A 29 -4.63 11.71 -8.52
CA ASN A 29 -4.71 12.13 -7.13
C ASN A 29 -5.72 11.32 -6.30
N HIS A 30 -6.36 10.32 -6.91
CA HIS A 30 -7.17 9.31 -6.21
C HIS A 30 -6.61 7.93 -6.57
N LEU A 31 -6.28 7.15 -5.54
CA LEU A 31 -5.89 5.75 -5.66
C LEU A 31 -6.99 4.88 -5.04
N PHE A 32 -7.50 3.92 -5.80
CA PHE A 32 -8.45 2.93 -5.30
C PHE A 32 -7.74 1.58 -5.23
N LEU A 33 -7.54 1.08 -4.02
CA LEU A 33 -7.07 -0.28 -3.76
C LEU A 33 -8.30 -1.18 -3.70
N MET A 34 -8.49 -1.96 -4.77
CA MET A 34 -9.63 -2.87 -4.92
C MET A 34 -9.46 -4.17 -4.14
N ASP A 35 -8.21 -4.65 -4.01
CA ASP A 35 -7.88 -5.89 -3.31
C ASP A 35 -6.82 -5.62 -2.25
N LEU A 36 -6.91 -6.30 -1.11
CA LEU A 36 -5.89 -6.26 -0.05
C LEU A 36 -4.79 -7.30 -0.27
N HIS A 37 -3.56 -6.92 0.02
CA HIS A 37 -2.42 -7.84 0.01
C HIS A 37 -1.94 -8.12 1.44
N TRP A 38 -1.63 -9.37 1.78
CA TRP A 38 -1.15 -9.75 3.14
C TRP A 38 0.15 -9.05 3.61
N ASN A 39 0.80 -8.31 2.72
CA ASN A 39 2.04 -7.57 2.98
C ASN A 39 1.75 -6.07 2.77
N PRO A 40 1.59 -5.29 3.86
CA PRO A 40 1.21 -3.88 3.77
C PRO A 40 2.26 -3.04 3.02
N ALA A 41 3.54 -3.46 3.01
CA ALA A 41 4.60 -2.73 2.33
C ALA A 41 4.40 -2.66 0.80
N ARG A 42 3.72 -3.64 0.19
CA ARG A 42 3.42 -3.60 -1.25
C ARG A 42 2.39 -2.53 -1.60
N GLU A 43 1.38 -2.36 -0.75
CA GLU A 43 0.36 -1.32 -0.91
C GLU A 43 0.95 0.07 -0.67
N GLN A 44 1.82 0.20 0.34
CA GLN A 44 2.53 1.45 0.58
C GLN A 44 3.41 1.83 -0.62
N GLN A 45 4.18 0.87 -1.16
CA GLN A 45 5.02 1.11 -2.33
C GLN A 45 4.23 1.54 -3.57
N ALA A 46 3.02 0.99 -3.77
CA ALA A 46 2.13 1.42 -4.84
C ALA A 46 1.60 2.84 -4.60
N SER A 47 1.25 3.18 -3.36
CA SER A 47 0.79 4.50 -2.95
C SER A 47 1.85 5.59 -3.16
N ASP A 48 3.11 5.27 -2.87
CA ASP A 48 4.28 6.14 -3.08
C ASP A 48 4.54 6.49 -4.57
N ARG A 49 3.83 5.86 -5.51
CA ARG A 49 3.90 6.20 -6.94
C ARG A 49 3.04 7.41 -7.30
N ILE A 50 1.98 7.66 -6.53
CA ILE A 50 1.07 8.80 -6.69
C ILE A 50 1.42 9.90 -5.68
N HIS A 51 1.67 9.53 -4.42
CA HIS A 51 2.19 10.42 -3.41
C HIS A 51 3.71 10.54 -3.54
N ARG A 52 4.16 11.31 -4.54
CA ARG A 52 5.56 11.45 -4.91
C ARG A 52 5.93 12.91 -5.16
N ILE A 53 7.22 13.22 -5.08
CA ILE A 53 7.77 14.53 -5.46
C ILE A 53 7.27 14.90 -6.87
N GLY A 54 6.71 16.11 -7.01
CA GLY A 54 6.10 16.60 -8.24
C GLY A 54 4.58 16.47 -8.29
N GLN A 55 3.95 15.85 -7.28
CA GLN A 55 2.51 15.91 -7.10
C GLN A 55 2.09 17.31 -6.58
N GLU A 56 1.11 17.92 -7.23
CA GLU A 56 0.60 19.25 -6.88
C GLU A 56 -0.78 19.19 -6.20
N LYS A 57 -1.47 18.06 -6.28
CA LYS A 57 -2.82 17.87 -5.75
C LYS A 57 -2.81 17.04 -4.47
N ASN A 58 -3.82 17.25 -3.62
CA ASN A 58 -4.07 16.36 -2.49
C ASN A 58 -4.35 14.95 -2.99
N VAL A 59 -3.59 13.98 -2.46
CA VAL A 59 -3.71 12.56 -2.81
C VAL A 59 -4.62 11.88 -1.82
N PHE A 60 -5.64 11.19 -2.32
CA PHE A 60 -6.55 10.37 -1.54
C PHE A 60 -6.33 8.90 -1.86
N ILE A 61 -6.09 8.09 -0.84
CA ILE A 61 -5.94 6.64 -0.97
C ILE A 61 -7.19 6.01 -0.36
N HIS A 62 -7.95 5.31 -1.19
CA HIS A 62 -9.18 4.63 -0.85
C HIS A 62 -8.88 3.13 -0.80
N LYS A 63 -9.02 2.53 0.36
CA LYS A 63 -8.88 1.09 0.56
C LYS A 63 -10.29 0.52 0.68
N LEU A 64 -10.69 -0.30 -0.29
CA LEU A 64 -11.99 -0.97 -0.26
C LEU A 64 -11.81 -2.30 0.45
N VAL A 65 -12.71 -2.59 1.39
CA VAL A 65 -12.70 -3.82 2.19
C VAL A 65 -14.14 -4.31 2.28
N CYS A 66 -14.37 -5.55 1.89
CA CYS A 66 -15.65 -6.22 2.05
C CYS A 66 -15.79 -6.79 3.46
N GLU A 67 -16.77 -6.29 4.20
CA GLU A 67 -17.16 -6.82 5.51
C GLU A 67 -17.61 -8.28 5.41
N ASP A 68 -17.45 -9.02 6.50
CA ASP A 68 -17.79 -10.45 6.61
C ASP A 68 -17.10 -11.36 5.57
N THR A 69 -15.94 -10.92 5.05
CA THR A 69 -15.10 -11.73 4.15
C THR A 69 -13.71 -11.97 4.71
N ILE A 70 -12.89 -12.73 3.97
CA ILE A 70 -11.48 -12.95 4.31
C ILE A 70 -10.68 -11.63 4.36
N GLU A 71 -11.16 -10.57 3.69
CA GLU A 71 -10.47 -9.29 3.63
C GLU A 71 -10.36 -8.62 5.00
N THR A 72 -11.36 -8.77 5.88
CA THR A 72 -11.29 -8.28 7.27
C THR A 72 -10.13 -8.93 8.02
N ARG A 73 -9.94 -10.25 7.86
CA ARG A 73 -8.83 -10.97 8.47
C ARG A 73 -7.47 -10.56 7.88
N VAL A 74 -7.43 -10.26 6.59
CA VAL A 74 -6.21 -9.75 5.94
C VAL A 74 -5.86 -8.36 6.49
N LEU A 75 -6.86 -7.51 6.72
CA LEU A 75 -6.68 -6.19 7.33
C LEU A 75 -6.09 -6.30 8.74
N GLU A 76 -6.67 -7.15 9.60
CA GLU A 76 -6.14 -7.43 10.93
C GLU A 76 -4.69 -7.91 10.88
N LEU A 77 -4.36 -8.82 9.96
CA LEU A 77 -3.01 -9.31 9.76
C LEU A 77 -2.03 -8.19 9.34
N GLN A 78 -2.47 -7.25 8.48
CA GLN A 78 -1.65 -6.09 8.12
C GLN A 78 -1.36 -5.23 9.35
N GLU A 79 -2.36 -4.95 10.19
CA GLU A 79 -2.18 -4.17 11.41
C GLU A 79 -1.22 -4.83 12.39
N GLU A 80 -1.33 -6.14 12.61
CA GLU A 80 -0.39 -6.89 13.44
C GLU A 80 1.05 -6.77 12.93
N LYS A 81 1.25 -6.94 11.61
CA LYS A 81 2.58 -6.82 11.00
C LYS A 81 3.15 -5.40 11.13
N MET A 82 2.33 -4.37 10.98
CA MET A 82 2.77 -2.98 11.15
C MET A 82 3.15 -2.69 12.61
N LYS A 83 2.34 -3.14 13.58
CA LYS A 83 2.65 -3.00 15.02
C LYS A 83 3.96 -3.70 15.39
N LEU A 84 4.17 -4.92 14.88
CA LEU A 84 5.42 -5.65 15.08
C LEU A 84 6.62 -4.89 14.47
N ALA A 85 6.49 -4.38 13.24
CA ALA A 85 7.55 -3.58 12.61
C ALA A 85 7.89 -2.33 13.42
N ASP A 86 6.89 -1.58 13.88
CA ASP A 86 7.09 -0.38 14.70
C ASP A 86 7.81 -0.67 16.01
N ASN A 87 7.49 -1.79 16.67
CA ASN A 87 8.15 -2.19 17.92
C ASN A 87 9.64 -2.47 17.71
N VAL A 88 10.00 -3.10 16.59
CA VAL A 88 11.41 -3.34 16.21
C VAL A 88 12.16 -2.02 16.03
N PHE A 89 11.58 -1.08 15.30
CA PHE A 89 12.21 0.22 15.04
C PHE A 89 12.38 1.05 16.30
N LYS A 90 11.47 0.91 17.27
CA LYS A 90 11.53 1.59 18.57
C LYS A 90 12.52 0.96 19.57
N GLY A 91 13.20 -0.13 19.18
CA GLY A 91 14.20 -0.80 20.02
C GLY A 91 13.62 -1.54 21.22
N ALA A 92 12.29 -1.77 21.24
CA ALA A 92 11.60 -2.48 22.30
C ALA A 92 11.56 -3.98 21.99
N ASP A 93 12.29 -4.75 22.81
CA ASP A 93 12.39 -6.20 22.85
C ASP A 93 12.94 -6.94 21.63
N LYS A 94 13.70 -7.99 21.93
CA LYS A 94 14.11 -9.00 20.93
C LYS A 94 12.84 -9.73 20.48
N LEU A 95 12.44 -9.52 19.23
CA LEU A 95 11.39 -10.33 18.58
C LEU A 95 11.66 -11.82 18.80
N SER A 96 10.65 -12.56 19.23
CA SER A 96 10.71 -14.01 19.24
C SER A 96 10.82 -14.55 17.81
N LYS A 97 11.38 -15.75 17.66
CA LYS A 97 11.54 -16.42 16.35
C LYS A 97 10.20 -16.59 15.62
N SER A 98 9.12 -16.75 16.37
CA SER A 98 7.74 -16.82 15.85
C SER A 98 7.21 -15.48 15.34
N GLU A 99 7.52 -14.36 16.00
CA GLU A 99 7.07 -13.04 15.57
C GLU A 99 7.84 -12.57 14.34
N CYS A 100 9.15 -12.87 14.27
CA CYS A 100 9.94 -12.68 13.04
C CYS A 100 9.35 -13.45 11.84
N ARG A 101 8.93 -14.71 12.03
CA ARG A 101 8.27 -15.51 10.99
C ARG A 101 6.97 -14.88 10.52
N LYS A 102 6.12 -14.46 11.47
CA LYS A 102 4.87 -13.74 11.17
C LYS A 102 5.11 -12.45 10.38
N LEU A 103 6.11 -11.65 10.78
CA LEU A 103 6.46 -10.40 10.10
C LEU A 103 6.93 -10.65 8.66
N LEU A 104 7.84 -11.61 8.48
CA LEU A 104 8.45 -11.92 7.18
C LEU A 104 7.54 -12.76 6.27
N GLY A 105 6.46 -13.33 6.80
CA GLY A 105 5.51 -14.15 6.04
C GLY A 105 6.11 -15.48 5.58
N ILE A 106 7.06 -16.04 6.34
CA ILE A 106 7.75 -17.32 6.11
C ILE A 106 7.57 -18.27 7.29
#